data_AF-A0A2N5KPB0-F1
#
_entry.id   AF-A0A2N5KPB0-F1
#
_cell.length_a   1.000
_cell.length_b   1.000
_cell.length_c   1.000
_cell.angle_alpha   90.00
_cell.angle_beta   90.00
_cell.angle_gamma   90.00
#
_symmetry.space_group_name_H-M   'P 1'
#
loop_
_entity.id
_entity.type
_entity.pdbx_description
1 polymer ?
#
loop_
_entity_poly.entity_id
_entity_poly.type
_entity_poly.pdbx_seq_one_letter_code
_entity_poly.pdbx_strand_id
1 'polypeptide(L)'
;MHGFQSDVAMLAVDLPENLDASPTRPVGRAAWLSLGAALLRSAAAHLQIDASELASGVRPWVHHDGRILGEVFVHDTLPNGAGYAEEVAGNVEAILRRAHELCAHCPGRCETACYRCLLDYGNQRQHGLLDRHLVRSLLGYVLDGSEPEISRKEQLDALRRLEPFVPPEVMRIDARIGDTEVPATISLPGGRRYSLWPLHPLRLPPKGLAAEVARETGTVALFPNEFDLIRRPFWVWNGILNGRTGRL
;
A
#
# COMPACT_ATOMS: atom_id res chain seq x y z
N MET A 1 33.61 -20.25 -20.23
CA MET A 1 32.88 -19.62 -19.11
C MET A 1 31.47 -19.37 -19.63
N HIS A 2 30.48 -20.16 -19.22
CA HIS A 2 29.12 -20.01 -19.73
C HIS A 2 28.46 -18.83 -18.99
N GLY A 3 28.33 -17.70 -19.67
CA GLY A 3 27.55 -16.57 -19.16
C GLY A 3 26.07 -16.84 -19.40
N PHE A 4 25.26 -16.81 -18.36
CA PHE A 4 23.83 -16.58 -18.50
C PHE A 4 23.61 -15.14 -18.95
N GLN A 5 22.93 -14.94 -20.07
CA GLN A 5 22.06 -13.78 -20.20
C GLN A 5 20.72 -14.20 -19.60
N SER A 6 20.33 -13.57 -18.49
CA SER A 6 18.94 -13.56 -18.06
C SER A 6 18.41 -12.19 -18.43
N ASP A 7 17.46 -12.15 -19.34
CA ASP A 7 16.71 -10.93 -19.60
C ASP A 7 15.83 -10.61 -18.39
N VAL A 8 15.64 -9.32 -18.12
CA VAL A 8 14.97 -8.83 -16.91
C VAL A 8 14.05 -7.67 -17.29
N ALA A 9 12.73 -7.88 -17.15
CA ALA A 9 11.77 -6.78 -17.25
C ALA A 9 11.85 -5.92 -15.99
N MET A 10 11.91 -4.61 -16.16
CA MET A 10 12.03 -3.63 -15.08
C MET A 10 10.78 -2.74 -15.06
N LEU A 11 10.01 -2.77 -13.97
CA LEU A 11 8.79 -1.99 -13.80
C LEU A 11 8.94 -1.03 -12.62
N ALA A 12 9.38 0.20 -12.95
CA ALA A 12 9.31 1.34 -12.05
C ALA A 12 7.97 2.08 -12.25
N VAL A 13 7.38 2.57 -11.17
CA VAL A 13 6.25 3.51 -11.24
C VAL A 13 6.75 4.88 -10.79
N ASP A 14 6.58 5.87 -11.65
CA ASP A 14 6.74 7.28 -11.28
C ASP A 14 5.56 7.69 -10.39
N LEU A 15 5.86 8.11 -9.16
CA LEU A 15 4.84 8.48 -8.17
C LEU A 15 4.95 9.98 -7.86
N PRO A 16 3.87 10.76 -7.98
CA PRO A 16 3.87 12.19 -7.72
C PRO A 16 4.12 12.50 -6.25
N GLU A 17 4.43 13.76 -5.91
CA GLU A 17 4.80 14.15 -4.53
C GLU A 17 3.74 13.83 -3.46
N ASN A 18 2.46 13.74 -3.83
CA ASN A 18 1.35 13.40 -2.94
C ASN A 18 1.16 11.88 -2.74
N LEU A 19 1.90 11.03 -3.45
CA LEU A 19 1.91 9.58 -3.28
C LEU A 19 3.30 9.08 -2.85
N ASP A 20 3.34 7.96 -2.13
CA ASP A 20 4.60 7.36 -1.70
C ASP A 20 4.44 5.89 -1.31
N ALA A 21 5.25 5.03 -1.95
CA ALA A 21 5.32 3.61 -1.71
C ALA A 21 6.72 3.13 -1.25
N SER A 22 7.52 3.93 -0.55
CA SER A 22 8.93 3.58 -0.27
C SER A 22 9.14 2.16 0.28
N PRO A 23 9.92 1.28 -0.39
CA PRO A 23 10.13 -0.12 0.01
C PRO A 23 10.91 -0.27 1.33
N THR A 24 11.49 0.82 1.84
CA THR A 24 12.11 0.89 3.15
C THR A 24 11.10 0.82 4.31
N ARG A 25 9.81 0.93 4.02
CA ARG A 25 8.73 0.96 5.02
C ARG A 25 7.71 -0.16 4.79
N PRO A 26 7.00 -0.65 5.83
CA PRO A 26 6.11 -1.80 5.71
C PRO A 26 5.04 -1.68 4.62
N VAL A 27 4.37 -0.53 4.52
CA VAL A 27 3.34 -0.27 3.49
C VAL A 27 3.91 -0.36 2.07
N GLY A 28 5.04 0.32 1.81
CA GLY A 28 5.67 0.32 0.51
C GLY A 28 6.20 -1.06 0.12
N ARG A 29 6.86 -1.75 1.07
CA ARG A 29 7.30 -3.12 0.87
C ARG A 29 6.13 -4.07 0.57
N ALA A 30 5.00 -3.91 1.26
CA ALA A 30 3.78 -4.65 0.97
C ALA A 30 3.25 -4.34 -0.44
N ALA A 31 3.19 -3.08 -0.84
CA ALA A 31 2.73 -2.66 -2.17
C ALA A 31 3.55 -3.30 -3.30
N TRP A 32 4.88 -3.19 -3.26
CA TRP A 32 5.75 -3.73 -4.32
C TRP A 32 5.80 -5.26 -4.35
N LEU A 33 5.82 -5.94 -3.19
CA LEU A 33 5.76 -7.40 -3.16
C LEU A 33 4.41 -7.92 -3.69
N SER A 34 3.32 -7.21 -3.37
CA SER A 34 1.99 -7.53 -3.90
C SER A 34 1.90 -7.28 -5.39
N LEU A 35 2.51 -6.19 -5.89
CA LEU A 35 2.60 -5.91 -7.33
C LEU A 35 3.38 -7.02 -8.05
N GLY A 36 4.54 -7.44 -7.53
CA GLY A 36 5.29 -8.57 -8.08
C GLY A 36 4.47 -9.86 -8.16
N ALA A 37 3.78 -10.23 -7.07
CA ALA A 37 2.90 -11.40 -7.06
C ALA A 37 1.72 -11.28 -8.06
N ALA A 38 1.13 -10.10 -8.21
CA ALA A 38 0.06 -9.84 -9.16
C ALA A 38 0.55 -9.89 -10.61
N LEU A 39 1.73 -9.34 -10.88
CA LEU A 39 2.39 -9.35 -12.18
C LEU A 39 2.73 -10.78 -12.62
N LEU A 40 3.39 -11.57 -11.77
CA LEU A 40 3.74 -12.97 -12.09
C LEU A 40 2.51 -13.77 -12.49
N ARG A 41 1.44 -13.72 -11.70
CA ARG A 41 0.22 -14.47 -11.99
C ARG A 41 -0.51 -13.97 -13.24
N SER A 42 -0.46 -12.66 -13.50
CA SER A 42 -1.11 -12.05 -14.66
C SER A 42 -0.34 -12.31 -15.95
N ALA A 43 1.00 -12.24 -15.89
CA ALA A 43 1.92 -12.63 -16.96
C ALA A 43 1.77 -14.10 -17.31
N ALA A 44 1.85 -15.00 -16.32
CA ALA A 44 1.70 -16.43 -16.53
C ALA A 44 0.36 -16.78 -17.20
N ALA A 45 -0.73 -16.19 -16.71
CA ALA A 45 -2.07 -16.38 -17.28
C ALA A 45 -2.36 -15.56 -18.55
N HIS A 46 -1.43 -14.72 -19.01
CA HIS A 46 -1.47 -14.03 -20.31
C HIS A 46 -0.69 -14.87 -21.34
N LEU A 47 0.56 -15.21 -21.03
CA LEU A 47 1.48 -15.98 -21.87
C LEU A 47 1.15 -17.49 -21.95
N GLN A 48 0.21 -17.99 -21.13
CA GLN A 48 -0.16 -19.41 -21.02
C GLN A 48 0.97 -20.33 -20.53
N ILE A 49 1.78 -19.83 -19.59
CA ILE A 49 2.93 -20.52 -18.98
C ILE A 49 2.65 -20.85 -17.51
N ASP A 50 3.47 -21.70 -16.89
CA ASP A 50 3.38 -21.91 -15.44
C ASP A 50 3.96 -20.71 -14.68
N ALA A 51 3.33 -20.34 -13.54
CA ALA A 51 3.76 -19.20 -12.75
C ALA A 51 5.17 -19.36 -12.15
N SER A 52 5.69 -20.59 -12.04
CA SER A 52 7.05 -20.88 -11.59
C SER A 52 8.12 -20.70 -12.66
N GLU A 53 7.75 -20.51 -13.94
CA GLU A 53 8.69 -20.18 -15.03
C GLU A 53 9.16 -18.71 -14.97
N LEU A 54 8.46 -17.87 -14.19
CA LEU A 54 8.82 -16.49 -13.88
C LEU A 54 9.07 -16.30 -12.37
N ALA A 55 10.03 -15.45 -12.03
CA ALA A 55 10.23 -14.97 -10.67
C ALA A 55 10.29 -13.44 -10.64
N SER A 56 9.89 -12.85 -9.52
CA SER A 56 9.92 -11.40 -9.32
C SER A 56 10.60 -11.01 -8.02
N GLY A 57 11.32 -9.89 -8.04
CA GLY A 57 11.85 -9.25 -6.86
C GLY A 57 11.55 -7.76 -6.84
N VAL A 58 11.90 -7.13 -5.71
CA VAL A 58 11.74 -5.68 -5.50
C VAL A 58 13.11 -5.11 -5.17
N ARG A 59 13.51 -4.04 -5.86
CA ARG A 59 14.68 -3.24 -5.48
C ARG A 59 14.29 -1.79 -5.16
N PRO A 60 14.97 -1.13 -4.22
CA PRO A 60 14.84 0.31 -4.03
C PRO A 60 15.58 1.06 -5.16
N TRP A 61 15.07 2.23 -5.52
CA TRP A 61 15.78 3.19 -6.36
C TRP A 61 15.56 4.62 -5.86
N VAL A 62 16.46 5.53 -6.24
CA VAL A 62 16.40 6.95 -5.85
C VAL A 62 15.72 7.74 -6.96
N HIS A 63 14.54 8.26 -6.66
CA HIS A 63 13.76 9.12 -7.54
C HIS A 63 14.43 10.48 -7.71
N HIS A 64 14.06 11.24 -8.75
CA HIS A 64 14.76 12.48 -9.13
C HIS A 64 14.66 13.61 -8.07
N ASP A 65 13.66 13.55 -7.19
CA ASP A 65 13.48 14.44 -6.03
C ASP A 65 14.13 13.92 -4.73
N GLY A 66 14.88 12.81 -4.80
CA GLY A 66 15.55 12.18 -3.66
C GLY A 66 14.70 11.21 -2.83
N ARG A 67 13.41 11.00 -3.16
CA ARG A 67 12.62 9.94 -2.52
C ARG A 67 13.15 8.55 -2.89
N ILE A 68 13.14 7.61 -1.94
CA ILE A 68 13.43 6.20 -2.23
C ILE A 68 12.11 5.53 -2.64
N LEU A 69 11.96 5.23 -3.92
CA LEU A 69 10.83 4.45 -4.45
C LEU A 69 11.24 2.99 -4.64
N GLY A 70 10.29 2.16 -5.07
CA GLY A 70 10.53 0.76 -5.42
C GLY A 70 10.36 0.52 -6.91
N GLU A 71 10.91 -0.59 -7.34
CA GLU A 71 10.85 -1.10 -8.70
C GLU A 71 10.71 -2.61 -8.62
N VAL A 72 9.76 -3.17 -9.37
CA VAL A 72 9.62 -4.62 -9.52
C VAL A 72 10.47 -5.05 -10.69
N PHE A 73 11.25 -6.11 -10.51
CA PHE A 73 11.91 -6.79 -11.62
C PHE A 73 11.33 -8.19 -11.80
N VAL A 74 11.17 -8.62 -13.04
CA VAL A 74 10.67 -9.95 -13.42
C VAL A 74 11.72 -10.61 -14.32
N HIS A 75 12.02 -11.89 -14.07
CA HIS A 75 12.99 -12.66 -14.84
C HIS A 75 12.53 -14.11 -15.00
N ASP A 76 13.00 -14.77 -16.06
CA ASP A 76 12.85 -16.21 -16.27
C ASP A 76 13.56 -17.03 -15.17
N THR A 77 12.97 -18.15 -14.76
CA THR A 77 13.61 -19.10 -13.82
C THR A 77 14.37 -20.22 -14.53
N LEU A 78 14.14 -20.41 -15.83
CA LEU A 78 14.72 -21.51 -16.60
C LEU A 78 16.19 -21.27 -16.98
N PRO A 79 17.07 -22.30 -16.97
CA PRO A 79 18.52 -22.13 -17.08
C PRO A 79 19.11 -21.58 -18.38
N ASN A 80 18.31 -21.19 -19.37
CA ASN A 80 18.79 -20.52 -20.58
C ASN A 80 18.07 -19.18 -20.85
N GLY A 81 17.11 -18.80 -20.00
CA GLY A 81 16.05 -17.85 -20.35
C GLY A 81 15.09 -18.46 -21.38
N ALA A 82 13.78 -18.40 -21.15
CA ALA A 82 12.78 -18.73 -22.18
C ALA A 82 12.33 -17.50 -22.97
N GLY A 83 12.78 -16.30 -22.57
CA GLY A 83 12.38 -15.02 -23.15
C GLY A 83 11.10 -14.46 -22.54
N TYR A 84 10.53 -15.09 -21.51
CA TYR A 84 9.27 -14.65 -20.90
C TYR A 84 9.40 -13.28 -20.23
N ALA A 85 10.58 -12.90 -19.74
CA ALA A 85 10.84 -11.53 -19.28
C ALA A 85 10.72 -10.49 -20.41
N GLU A 86 11.22 -10.79 -21.61
CA GLU A 86 11.09 -9.91 -22.78
C GLU A 86 9.61 -9.79 -23.21
N GLU A 87 8.90 -10.92 -23.26
CA GLU A 87 7.45 -10.95 -23.53
C GLU A 87 6.63 -10.18 -22.48
N VAL A 88 7.02 -10.22 -21.20
CA VAL A 88 6.41 -9.39 -20.14
C VAL A 88 6.62 -7.90 -20.38
N ALA A 89 7.80 -7.49 -20.85
CA ALA A 89 8.08 -6.10 -21.20
C ALA A 89 7.29 -5.65 -22.45
N GLY A 90 7.22 -6.50 -23.48
CA GLY A 90 6.46 -6.23 -24.71
C GLY A 90 4.95 -6.13 -24.50
N ASN A 91 4.39 -6.89 -23.56
CA ASN A 91 2.96 -6.96 -23.26
C ASN A 91 2.56 -6.25 -21.95
N VAL A 92 3.41 -5.33 -21.45
CA VAL A 92 3.30 -4.78 -20.09
C VAL A 92 1.93 -4.17 -19.76
N GLU A 93 1.32 -3.40 -20.66
CA GLU A 93 0.01 -2.77 -20.40
C GLU A 93 -1.09 -3.82 -20.23
N ALA A 94 -1.14 -4.84 -21.08
CA ALA A 94 -2.13 -5.91 -21.01
C ALA A 94 -1.99 -6.71 -19.70
N ILE A 95 -0.76 -6.94 -19.26
CA ILE A 95 -0.45 -7.63 -18.01
C ILE A 95 -0.83 -6.75 -16.80
N LEU A 96 -0.56 -5.44 -16.83
CA LEU A 96 -0.96 -4.50 -15.78
C LEU A 96 -2.48 -4.39 -15.66
N ARG A 97 -3.21 -4.26 -16.78
CA ARG A 97 -4.69 -4.25 -16.77
C ARG A 97 -5.26 -5.56 -16.20
N ARG A 98 -4.69 -6.70 -16.56
CA ARG A 98 -5.07 -8.01 -15.99
C ARG A 98 -4.77 -8.12 -14.49
N ALA A 99 -3.64 -7.58 -14.03
CA ALA A 99 -3.27 -7.54 -12.62
C ALA A 99 -4.20 -6.63 -11.81
N HIS A 100 -4.60 -5.48 -12.38
CA HIS A 100 -5.58 -4.57 -11.80
C HIS A 100 -6.94 -5.28 -11.62
N GLU A 101 -7.45 -5.92 -12.68
CA GLU A 101 -8.72 -6.67 -12.64
C GLU A 101 -8.69 -7.81 -11.62
N LEU A 102 -7.63 -8.60 -11.57
CA LEU A 102 -7.45 -9.67 -10.58
C LEU A 102 -7.49 -9.14 -9.14
N CYS A 103 -6.91 -7.97 -8.91
CA CYS A 103 -6.82 -7.35 -7.59
C CYS A 103 -8.13 -6.68 -7.17
N ALA A 104 -8.81 -6.00 -8.10
CA ALA A 104 -10.14 -5.43 -7.90
C ALA A 104 -11.18 -6.54 -7.65
N HIS A 105 -11.27 -7.50 -8.57
CA HIS A 105 -12.32 -8.51 -8.67
C HIS A 105 -11.83 -9.91 -8.27
N CYS A 106 -11.07 -10.01 -7.18
CA CYS A 106 -10.54 -11.28 -6.68
C CYS A 106 -11.65 -12.37 -6.59
N PRO A 107 -11.54 -13.48 -7.35
CA PRO A 107 -12.54 -14.55 -7.34
C PRO A 107 -12.75 -15.18 -5.96
N GLY A 108 -11.76 -15.01 -5.06
CA GLY A 108 -11.85 -15.46 -3.69
C GLY A 108 -12.56 -14.55 -2.71
N ARG A 109 -12.90 -13.31 -3.07
CA ARG A 109 -13.53 -12.31 -2.18
C ARG A 109 -12.81 -12.16 -0.83
N CYS A 110 -11.48 -12.21 -0.85
CA CYS A 110 -10.65 -12.09 0.36
C CYS A 110 -10.44 -10.63 0.79
N GLU A 111 -10.18 -10.43 2.09
CA GLU A 111 -9.91 -9.13 2.71
C GLU A 111 -8.55 -8.54 2.28
N THR A 112 -7.51 -9.38 2.13
CA THR A 112 -6.14 -8.93 1.77
C THR A 112 -5.56 -9.74 0.61
N ALA A 113 -5.35 -11.03 0.79
CA ALA A 113 -4.84 -11.96 -0.23
C ALA A 113 -5.36 -13.38 -0.02
N CYS A 114 -5.41 -14.17 -1.11
CA CYS A 114 -5.66 -15.62 -1.05
C CYS A 114 -5.03 -16.32 -2.26
N TYR A 115 -5.03 -17.66 -2.27
CA TYR A 115 -4.52 -18.48 -3.40
C TYR A 115 -5.30 -18.30 -4.72
N ARG A 116 -6.41 -17.54 -4.72
CA ARG A 116 -7.14 -17.12 -5.95
C ARG A 116 -6.77 -15.71 -6.45
N CYS A 117 -5.90 -14.97 -5.76
CA CYS A 117 -5.28 -13.74 -6.27
C CYS A 117 -3.76 -13.73 -6.10
N LEU A 118 -3.22 -13.40 -4.93
CA LEU A 118 -1.79 -13.12 -4.75
C LEU A 118 -0.98 -14.23 -4.08
N LEU A 119 -1.61 -15.15 -3.33
CA LEU A 119 -0.84 -16.18 -2.61
C LEU A 119 -0.44 -17.31 -3.56
N ASP A 120 0.81 -17.73 -3.42
CA ASP A 120 1.42 -18.88 -4.06
C ASP A 120 2.24 -19.65 -3.00
N TYR A 121 2.49 -20.95 -3.22
CA TYR A 121 3.45 -21.70 -2.41
C TYR A 121 4.87 -21.10 -2.51
N GLY A 122 5.26 -20.59 -3.69
CA GLY A 122 6.55 -19.93 -3.90
C GLY A 122 6.74 -18.65 -3.08
N ASN A 123 5.66 -17.94 -2.70
CA ASN A 123 5.71 -16.67 -1.98
C ASN A 123 5.29 -16.74 -0.50
N GLN A 124 5.24 -17.93 0.11
CA GLN A 124 4.86 -18.15 1.53
C GLN A 124 5.50 -17.19 2.53
N ARG A 125 6.80 -16.89 2.38
CA ARG A 125 7.54 -15.95 3.27
C ARG A 125 7.01 -14.51 3.24
N GLN A 126 6.21 -14.18 2.23
CA GLN A 126 5.66 -12.84 1.98
C GLN A 126 4.17 -12.75 2.33
N HIS A 127 3.46 -13.87 2.53
CA HIS A 127 1.99 -13.93 2.66
C HIS A 127 1.38 -12.89 3.61
N GLY A 128 1.99 -12.66 4.78
CA GLY A 128 1.52 -11.67 5.76
C GLY A 128 1.60 -10.20 5.33
N LEU A 129 2.35 -9.90 4.25
CA LEU A 129 2.45 -8.58 3.63
C LEU A 129 1.61 -8.42 2.36
N LEU A 130 1.12 -9.51 1.76
CA LEU A 130 0.44 -9.43 0.47
C LEU A 130 -0.96 -8.81 0.62
N ASP A 131 -1.25 -7.84 -0.24
CA ASP A 131 -2.47 -7.03 -0.19
C ASP A 131 -2.92 -6.60 -1.60
N ARG A 132 -4.04 -7.14 -2.05
CA ARG A 132 -4.62 -6.82 -3.36
C ARG A 132 -5.15 -5.38 -3.44
N HIS A 133 -5.51 -4.76 -2.32
CA HIS A 133 -6.04 -3.40 -2.32
C HIS A 133 -4.94 -2.37 -2.59
N LEU A 134 -3.72 -2.60 -2.08
CA LEU A 134 -2.54 -1.81 -2.44
C LEU A 134 -2.24 -1.89 -3.94
N VAL A 135 -2.31 -3.09 -4.54
CA VAL A 135 -2.08 -3.27 -5.98
C VAL A 135 -3.19 -2.65 -6.81
N ARG A 136 -4.46 -2.83 -6.43
CA ARG A 136 -5.61 -2.18 -7.08
C ARG A 136 -5.39 -0.67 -7.15
N SER A 137 -5.13 -0.03 -6.01
CA SER A 137 -4.97 1.43 -5.97
C SER A 137 -3.71 1.91 -6.71
N LEU A 138 -2.60 1.17 -6.63
CA LEU A 138 -1.38 1.52 -7.38
C LEU A 138 -1.58 1.40 -8.89
N LEU A 139 -2.24 0.34 -9.36
CA LEU A 139 -2.48 0.13 -10.79
C LEU A 139 -3.60 1.01 -11.35
N GLY A 140 -4.65 1.33 -10.58
CA GLY A 140 -5.65 2.32 -10.98
C GLY A 140 -5.06 3.73 -11.14
N TYR A 141 -4.04 4.08 -10.34
CA TYR A 141 -3.24 5.28 -10.56
C TYR A 141 -2.42 5.19 -11.86
N VAL A 142 -1.67 4.10 -12.06
CA VAL A 142 -0.78 3.91 -13.23
C VAL A 142 -1.53 3.85 -14.55
N LEU A 143 -2.67 3.17 -14.60
CA LEU A 143 -3.43 2.90 -15.83
C LEU A 143 -4.38 4.03 -16.20
N ASP A 144 -5.03 4.62 -15.20
CA ASP A 144 -6.20 5.48 -15.39
C ASP A 144 -6.10 6.83 -14.64
N GLY A 145 -4.95 7.11 -13.99
CA GLY A 145 -4.72 8.35 -13.23
C GLY A 145 -5.52 8.48 -11.93
N SER A 146 -6.18 7.42 -11.47
CA SER A 146 -7.06 7.46 -10.29
C SER A 146 -6.27 7.63 -9.00
N GLU A 147 -6.44 8.75 -8.29
CA GLU A 147 -5.76 8.95 -7.01
C GLU A 147 -6.22 7.93 -5.95
N PRO A 148 -5.29 7.31 -5.21
CA PRO A 148 -5.63 6.42 -4.11
C PRO A 148 -6.30 7.15 -2.93
N GLU A 149 -7.60 6.93 -2.75
CA GLU A 149 -8.41 7.46 -1.64
C GLU A 149 -9.05 6.36 -0.79
N ILE A 150 -9.57 6.73 0.38
CA ILE A 150 -10.44 5.88 1.21
C ILE A 150 -11.70 6.66 1.58
N SER A 151 -12.84 5.97 1.58
CA SER A 151 -14.12 6.54 1.97
C SER A 151 -14.18 6.85 3.48
N ARG A 152 -15.10 7.74 3.89
CA ARG A 152 -15.40 7.97 5.32
C ARG A 152 -15.70 6.67 6.06
N LYS A 153 -16.37 5.70 5.42
CA LYS A 153 -16.64 4.38 6.02
C LYS A 153 -15.34 3.62 6.32
N GLU A 154 -14.45 3.51 5.34
CA GLU A 154 -13.14 2.85 5.50
C GLU A 154 -12.29 3.56 6.58
N GLN A 155 -12.32 4.89 6.66
CA GLN A 155 -11.69 5.63 7.76
C GLN A 155 -12.23 5.18 9.14
N LEU A 156 -13.55 5.13 9.33
CA LEU A 156 -14.16 4.73 10.60
C LEU A 156 -13.90 3.24 10.91
N ASP A 157 -13.97 2.35 9.92
CA ASP A 157 -13.71 0.91 10.08
C ASP A 157 -12.22 0.64 10.41
N ALA A 158 -11.29 1.42 9.87
CA ALA A 158 -9.88 1.39 10.25
C ALA A 158 -9.67 1.92 11.69
N LEU A 159 -10.32 3.02 12.07
CA LEU A 159 -10.21 3.60 13.41
C LEU A 159 -10.74 2.67 14.52
N ARG A 160 -11.79 1.89 14.24
CA ARG A 160 -12.32 0.87 15.16
C ARG A 160 -11.26 -0.16 15.59
N ARG A 161 -10.23 -0.40 14.77
CA ARG A 161 -9.11 -1.29 15.11
C ARG A 161 -8.27 -0.79 16.30
N LEU A 162 -8.41 0.48 16.70
CA LEU A 162 -7.80 1.04 17.91
C LEU A 162 -8.60 0.75 19.20
N GLU A 163 -9.91 0.46 19.11
CA GLU A 163 -10.78 0.28 20.28
C GLU A 163 -10.27 -0.74 21.32
N PRO A 164 -9.64 -1.88 20.95
CA PRO A 164 -9.08 -2.83 21.94
C PRO A 164 -7.89 -2.30 22.74
N PHE A 165 -7.30 -1.16 22.34
CA PHE A 165 -6.06 -0.61 22.91
C PHE A 165 -6.23 0.77 23.57
N VAL A 166 -7.35 1.46 23.29
CA VAL A 166 -7.60 2.84 23.72
C VAL A 166 -8.78 2.87 24.70
N PRO A 167 -8.64 3.49 25.89
CA PRO A 167 -9.75 3.62 26.83
C PRO A 167 -10.96 4.32 26.18
N PRO A 168 -12.20 3.82 26.34
CA PRO A 168 -13.38 4.39 25.69
C PRO A 168 -13.59 5.87 26.00
N GLU A 169 -13.27 6.33 27.20
CA GLU A 169 -13.32 7.73 27.63
C GLU A 169 -12.29 8.66 26.92
N VAL A 170 -11.23 8.09 26.35
CA VAL A 170 -10.16 8.84 25.68
C VAL A 170 -10.43 9.07 24.19
N MET A 171 -11.16 8.17 23.51
CA MET A 171 -11.42 8.23 22.07
C MET A 171 -12.90 8.37 21.72
N ARG A 172 -13.20 9.21 20.73
CA ARG A 172 -14.52 9.33 20.09
C ARG A 172 -14.36 9.17 18.59
N ILE A 173 -14.87 8.08 18.03
CA ILE A 173 -14.98 7.85 16.59
C ILE A 173 -16.26 8.54 16.08
N ASP A 174 -16.22 9.03 14.83
CA ASP A 174 -17.28 9.80 14.16
C ASP A 174 -17.74 11.03 14.99
N ALA A 175 -16.76 11.89 15.28
CA ALA A 175 -16.92 13.03 16.15
C ALA A 175 -17.16 14.33 15.37
N ARG A 176 -17.53 15.39 16.09
CA ARG A 176 -17.65 16.76 15.57
C ARG A 176 -16.96 17.74 16.51
N ILE A 177 -16.24 18.71 15.95
CA ILE A 177 -15.61 19.83 16.70
C ILE A 177 -16.07 21.13 16.04
N GLY A 178 -16.83 21.95 16.76
CA GLY A 178 -17.55 23.06 16.13
C GLY A 178 -18.49 22.51 15.05
N ASP A 179 -18.36 23.01 13.83
CA ASP A 179 -19.09 22.50 12.66
C ASP A 179 -18.33 21.38 11.90
N THR A 180 -17.04 21.18 12.19
CA THR A 180 -16.16 20.23 11.47
C THR A 180 -16.42 18.77 11.87
N GLU A 181 -16.71 17.91 10.90
CA GLU A 181 -16.81 16.45 11.09
C GLU A 181 -15.44 15.77 11.08
N VAL A 182 -15.09 15.09 12.17
CA VAL A 182 -13.76 14.52 12.38
C VAL A 182 -13.86 12.98 12.50
N PRO A 183 -13.08 12.19 11.73
CA PRO A 183 -13.18 10.73 11.76
C PRO A 183 -12.95 10.11 13.15
N ALA A 184 -11.98 10.61 13.91
CA ALA A 184 -11.94 10.40 15.35
C ALA A 184 -11.22 11.53 16.10
N THR A 185 -11.50 11.66 17.38
CA THR A 185 -10.79 12.56 18.30
C THR A 185 -10.25 11.77 19.48
N ILE A 186 -9.08 12.20 19.99
CA ILE A 186 -8.43 11.65 21.18
C ILE A 186 -8.17 12.78 22.18
N SER A 187 -8.53 12.57 23.44
CA SER A 187 -8.29 13.52 24.53
C SER A 187 -7.48 12.84 25.64
N LEU A 188 -6.18 13.14 25.72
CA LEU A 188 -5.28 12.55 26.71
C LEU A 188 -5.29 13.31 28.03
N PRO A 189 -4.97 12.63 29.17
CA PRO A 189 -4.62 13.30 30.41
C PRO A 189 -3.51 14.35 30.20
N GLY A 190 -3.66 15.51 30.85
CA GLY A 190 -2.81 16.69 30.61
C GLY A 190 -3.28 17.60 29.46
N GLY A 191 -4.51 17.43 28.97
CA GLY A 191 -5.17 18.39 28.07
C GLY A 191 -4.78 18.33 26.59
N ARG A 192 -3.89 17.39 26.20
CA ARG A 192 -3.51 17.19 24.80
C ARG A 192 -4.67 16.56 24.02
N ARG A 193 -5.11 17.24 22.96
CA ARG A 193 -6.20 16.80 22.08
C ARG A 193 -5.70 16.59 20.66
N TYR A 194 -6.07 15.47 20.06
CA TYR A 194 -5.73 15.10 18.69
C TYR A 194 -7.00 14.87 17.86
N SER A 195 -6.92 15.13 16.56
CA SER A 195 -7.87 14.64 15.56
C SER A 195 -7.16 13.63 14.66
N LEU A 196 -7.80 12.49 14.42
CA LEU A 196 -7.28 11.44 13.54
C LEU A 196 -8.01 11.51 12.20
N TRP A 197 -7.22 11.57 11.12
CA TRP A 197 -7.68 11.65 9.74
C TRP A 197 -7.03 10.53 8.93
N PRO A 198 -7.61 9.31 8.93
CA PRO A 198 -7.00 8.20 8.24
C PRO A 198 -6.86 8.48 6.74
N LEU A 199 -5.71 8.12 6.18
CA LEU A 199 -5.43 8.25 4.75
C LEU A 199 -5.23 6.88 4.12
N HIS A 200 -5.47 6.81 2.80
CA HIS A 200 -5.12 5.65 1.99
C HIS A 200 -3.61 5.35 2.15
N PRO A 201 -3.17 4.07 2.26
CA PRO A 201 -1.79 3.75 2.64
C PRO A 201 -0.69 4.33 1.73
N LEU A 202 -1.01 4.56 0.46
CA LEU A 202 -0.09 5.14 -0.54
C LEU A 202 -0.11 6.68 -0.58
N ARG A 203 -0.99 7.37 0.16
CA ARG A 203 -1.17 8.83 0.09
C ARG A 203 -0.40 9.55 1.19
N LEU A 204 0.14 10.73 0.84
CA LEU A 204 0.71 11.69 1.76
C LEU A 204 -0.35 12.73 2.18
N PRO A 205 -0.36 13.21 3.44
CA PRO A 205 -1.16 14.38 3.79
C PRO A 205 -0.69 15.60 2.98
N PRO A 206 -1.60 16.36 2.35
CA PRO A 206 -1.26 17.60 1.64
C PRO A 206 -0.45 18.58 2.51
N LYS A 207 0.50 19.27 1.87
CA LYS A 207 1.31 20.31 2.51
C LYS A 207 0.38 21.39 3.09
N GLY A 208 0.48 21.65 4.40
CA GLY A 208 -0.33 22.64 5.11
C GLY A 208 -1.59 22.11 5.80
N LEU A 209 -2.14 20.95 5.39
CA LEU A 209 -3.41 20.42 5.93
C LEU A 209 -3.40 20.24 7.45
N ALA A 210 -2.26 19.83 8.02
CA ALA A 210 -2.10 19.70 9.47
C ALA A 210 -2.29 21.02 10.22
N ALA A 211 -1.84 22.14 9.66
CA ALA A 211 -1.99 23.47 10.24
C ALA A 211 -3.39 24.05 10.01
N GLU A 212 -4.01 23.73 8.87
CA GLU A 212 -5.40 24.06 8.55
C GLU A 212 -6.36 23.43 9.57
N VAL A 213 -6.35 22.10 9.68
CA VAL A 213 -7.14 21.34 10.65
C VAL A 213 -6.87 21.80 12.09
N ALA A 214 -5.62 22.15 12.43
CA ALA A 214 -5.29 22.64 13.77
C ALA A 214 -5.93 24.00 14.09
N ARG A 215 -6.05 24.91 13.12
CA ARG A 215 -6.78 26.18 13.29
C ARG A 215 -8.28 25.97 13.45
N GLU A 216 -8.86 25.06 12.67
CA GLU A 216 -10.31 24.81 12.66
C GLU A 216 -10.78 24.06 13.91
N THR A 217 -10.04 23.03 14.31
CA THR A 217 -10.44 22.12 15.39
C THR A 217 -9.81 22.44 16.75
N GLY A 218 -8.75 23.25 16.79
CA GLY A 218 -7.95 23.44 18.01
C GLY A 218 -7.27 22.15 18.50
N THR A 219 -7.04 21.17 17.63
CA THR A 219 -6.39 19.89 17.95
C THR A 219 -5.11 19.69 17.14
N VAL A 220 -4.23 18.79 17.61
CA VAL A 220 -3.10 18.33 16.80
C VAL A 220 -3.62 17.30 15.78
N ALA A 221 -3.58 17.66 14.50
CA ALA A 221 -3.99 16.79 13.41
C ALA A 221 -2.96 15.67 13.18
N LEU A 222 -3.43 14.42 13.16
CA LEU A 222 -2.65 13.23 12.85
C LEU A 222 -3.27 12.48 11.68
N PHE A 223 -2.42 11.99 10.79
CA PHE A 223 -2.81 11.33 9.54
C PHE A 223 -2.31 9.88 9.54
N PRO A 224 -2.86 8.99 10.39
CA PRO A 224 -2.48 7.59 10.40
C PRO A 224 -2.86 6.93 9.08
N ASN A 225 -2.02 6.05 8.57
CA ASN A 225 -2.35 5.29 7.37
C ASN A 225 -3.24 4.07 7.71
N GLU A 226 -4.21 3.77 6.84
CA GLU A 226 -5.15 2.65 7.05
C GLU A 226 -4.46 1.31 7.28
N PHE A 227 -3.38 1.02 6.55
CA PHE A 227 -2.64 -0.24 6.64
C PHE A 227 -2.10 -0.47 8.05
N ASP A 228 -1.60 0.58 8.72
CA ASP A 228 -1.08 0.49 10.08
C ASP A 228 -2.18 0.50 11.15
N LEU A 229 -3.32 1.16 10.90
CA LEU A 229 -4.51 1.00 11.74
C LEU A 229 -5.02 -0.46 11.73
N ILE A 230 -5.05 -1.11 10.56
CA ILE A 230 -5.53 -2.49 10.41
C ILE A 230 -4.51 -3.51 10.95
N ARG A 231 -3.24 -3.38 10.57
CA ARG A 231 -2.22 -4.42 10.84
C ARG A 231 -1.39 -4.17 12.11
N ARG A 232 -1.27 -2.93 12.56
CA ARG A 232 -0.39 -2.51 13.67
C ARG A 232 -1.04 -1.48 14.63
N PRO A 233 -2.34 -1.60 15.00
CA PRO A 233 -3.05 -0.56 15.76
C PRO A 233 -2.36 -0.16 17.07
N PHE A 234 -1.76 -1.11 17.80
CA PHE A 234 -0.99 -0.82 19.01
C PHE A 234 0.24 0.07 18.75
N TRP A 235 0.90 -0.05 17.59
CA TRP A 235 2.04 0.81 17.22
C TRP A 235 1.59 2.24 16.92
N VAL A 236 0.43 2.40 16.26
CA VAL A 236 -0.23 3.70 16.02
C VAL A 236 -0.56 4.37 17.35
N TRP A 237 -1.25 3.65 18.25
CA TRP A 237 -1.64 4.13 19.58
C TRP A 237 -0.43 4.54 20.42
N ASN A 238 0.60 3.70 20.48
CA ASN A 238 1.85 4.02 21.18
C ASN A 238 2.57 5.23 20.52
N GLY A 239 2.37 5.49 19.22
CA GLY A 239 2.82 6.71 18.58
C GLY A 239 2.11 7.96 19.10
N ILE A 240 0.78 7.90 19.21
CA ILE A 240 -0.07 8.99 19.72
C ILE A 240 0.29 9.33 21.18
N LEU A 241 0.42 8.32 22.05
CA LEU A 241 0.81 8.52 23.46
C LEU A 241 2.16 9.24 23.62
N ASN A 242 3.13 8.89 22.78
CA ASN A 242 4.46 9.52 22.76
C ASN A 242 4.51 10.84 21.97
N GLY A 243 3.37 11.35 21.48
CA GLY A 243 3.31 12.61 20.76
C GLY A 243 4.01 12.61 19.39
N ARG A 244 4.13 11.44 18.72
CA ARG A 244 4.62 11.40 17.33
C ARG A 244 3.60 12.06 16.41
N THR A 245 4.03 13.09 15.68
CA THR A 245 3.21 13.89 14.73
C THR A 245 3.53 13.63 13.25
N GLY A 246 4.51 12.77 12.97
CA GLY A 246 4.82 12.33 11.60
C GLY A 246 3.83 11.27 11.08
N ARG A 247 4.24 10.51 10.05
CA ARG A 247 3.42 9.39 9.57
C ARG A 247 3.27 8.30 10.64
N LEU A 248 2.03 8.12 11.06
CA LEU A 248 1.52 7.05 11.90
C LEU A 248 0.76 6.01 11.06
#